data_AF-A0A537AW02-F1
#
_entry.id   AF-A0A537AW02-F1
#
_cell.length_a   1.000
_cell.length_b   1.000
_cell.length_c   1.000
_cell.angle_alpha   90.00
_cell.angle_beta   90.00
_cell.angle_gamma   90.00
#
_symmetry.space_group_name_H-M   'P 1'
#
loop_
_entity.id
_entity.type
_entity.pdbx_description
1 polymer ?
#
loop_
_entity_poly.entity_id
_entity_poly.type
_entity_poly.pdbx_seq_one_letter_code
_entity_poly.pdbx_strand_id
1 'polypeptide(L)'
;WLRASHRKKDDALSKPWRPYHAHLEREWLKPGEAVQMEIEIWPTSMIFKKGHRIRLDIQPRDGLGSVPYTHYSADYNTGTNVLYTGGSRASHLLLPIIPGK
;
A
#
# COMPACT_ATOMS: atom_id res chain seq x y z
N TRP A 1 5.37 2.53 2.48
CA TRP A 1 5.29 1.18 3.07
C TRP A 1 4.28 1.15 4.19
N LEU A 2 3.70 -0.01 4.51
CA LEU A 2 2.78 -0.16 5.64
C LEU A 2 2.88 -1.56 6.23
N ARG A 3 3.01 -1.66 7.55
CA ARG A 3 2.79 -2.93 8.27
C ARG A 3 1.29 -3.09 8.52
N ALA A 4 0.73 -4.25 8.18
CA ALA A 4 -0.71 -4.52 8.34
C ALA A 4 -1.25 -4.34 9.76
N SER A 5 -0.44 -4.58 10.80
CA SER A 5 -0.85 -4.33 12.18
C SER A 5 -0.90 -2.85 12.57
N HIS A 6 -0.33 -1.95 11.77
CA HIS A 6 -0.42 -0.51 11.96
C HIS A 6 -1.39 0.16 10.96
N ARG A 7 -2.32 -0.61 10.38
CA ARG A 7 -3.29 -0.12 9.38
C ARG A 7 -4.30 0.91 9.91
N LYS A 8 -4.37 1.13 11.23
CA LYS A 8 -5.29 2.10 11.83
C LYS A 8 -4.97 3.51 11.34
N LYS A 9 -5.97 4.15 10.73
CA LYS A 9 -5.87 5.53 10.26
C LYS A 9 -6.18 6.54 11.37
N ASP A 10 -5.64 7.73 11.20
CA ASP A 10 -6.15 8.95 11.80
C ASP A 10 -7.09 9.62 10.80
N ASP A 11 -8.39 9.62 11.10
CA ASP A 11 -9.42 10.14 10.19
C ASP A 11 -9.38 11.67 10.04
N ALA A 12 -8.83 12.39 11.03
CA ALA A 12 -8.70 13.85 10.97
C ALA A 12 -7.58 14.29 10.02
N LEU A 13 -6.53 13.47 9.89
CA LEU A 13 -5.38 13.76 9.03
C LEU A 13 -5.45 13.08 7.65
N SER A 14 -6.23 12.00 7.55
CA SER A 14 -6.38 11.22 6.33
C SER A 14 -7.20 11.96 5.26
N LYS A 15 -6.84 11.71 4.01
CA LYS A 15 -7.62 12.11 2.83
C LYS A 15 -7.89 10.87 1.97
N PRO A 16 -8.91 10.88 1.10
CA PRO A 16 -9.21 9.72 0.24
C PRO A 16 -8.01 9.21 -0.58
N TRP A 17 -7.11 10.10 -1.00
CA TRP A 17 -5.91 9.78 -1.78
C TRP A 17 -4.61 9.77 -0.96
N ARG A 18 -4.68 10.05 0.34
CA ARG A 18 -3.51 10.15 1.22
C ARG A 18 -3.88 9.68 2.63
N PRO A 19 -3.84 8.37 2.91
CA PRO A 19 -4.11 7.84 4.23
C PRO A 19 -3.01 8.29 5.20
N TYR A 20 -3.39 8.61 6.44
CA TYR A 20 -2.47 8.90 7.53
C TYR A 20 -2.66 7.84 8.61
N HIS A 21 -1.61 7.11 8.95
CA HIS A 21 -1.68 6.02 9.93
C HIS A 21 -1.28 6.53 11.32
N ALA A 22 -2.09 6.23 12.33
CA ALA A 22 -1.89 6.75 13.68
C ALA A 22 -0.64 6.16 14.36
N HIS A 23 -0.29 4.91 14.02
CA HIS A 23 0.84 4.16 14.59
C HIS A 23 0.87 4.05 16.13
N LEU A 24 -0.25 4.28 16.81
CA LEU A 24 -0.35 4.27 18.27
C LEU A 24 -0.39 2.86 18.87
N GLU A 25 -0.87 1.87 18.12
CA GLU A 25 -1.02 0.50 18.59
C GLU A 25 -0.85 -0.51 17.45
N ARG A 26 -0.76 -1.80 17.82
CA ARG A 26 -0.69 -2.93 16.89
C ARG A 26 -2.01 -3.69 16.90
N GLU A 27 -2.74 -3.62 15.80
CA GLU A 27 -3.89 -4.47 15.52
C GLU A 27 -3.43 -5.77 14.84
N TRP A 28 -3.07 -6.79 15.64
CA TRP A 28 -2.61 -8.08 15.12
C TRP A 28 -3.62 -8.74 14.17
N LEU A 29 -3.12 -9.38 13.11
CA LEU A 29 -3.94 -10.13 12.16
C LEU A 29 -4.31 -11.49 12.75
N LYS A 30 -5.51 -11.98 12.41
CA LYS A 30 -5.90 -13.37 12.64
C LYS A 30 -5.76 -14.16 11.34
N PRO A 31 -5.27 -15.41 11.37
CA PRO A 31 -5.18 -16.25 10.18
C PRO A 31 -6.53 -16.37 9.46
N GLY A 32 -6.54 -16.16 8.14
CA GLY A 32 -7.74 -16.24 7.30
C GLY A 32 -8.67 -15.02 7.35
N GLU A 33 -8.45 -14.08 8.27
CA GLU A 33 -9.25 -12.86 8.36
C GLU A 33 -8.67 -11.78 7.44
N ALA A 34 -9.42 -11.42 6.40
CA ALA A 34 -9.03 -10.34 5.50
C ALA A 34 -9.26 -8.98 6.17
N VAL A 35 -8.26 -8.10 6.10
CA VAL A 35 -8.37 -6.71 6.55
C VAL A 35 -8.16 -5.76 5.38
N GLN A 36 -8.84 -4.62 5.42
CA GLN A 36 -8.59 -3.54 4.46
C GLN A 36 -7.32 -2.79 4.86
N MET A 37 -6.51 -2.44 3.87
CA MET A 37 -5.31 -1.63 4.04
C MET A 37 -5.33 -0.49 3.01
N GLU A 38 -5.11 0.73 3.48
CA GLU A 38 -4.92 1.89 2.61
C GLU A 38 -3.45 2.30 2.68
N ILE A 39 -2.70 2.11 1.60
CA ILE A 39 -1.25 2.31 1.60
C ILE A 39 -0.95 3.65 0.93
N GLU A 40 -0.24 4.53 1.63
CA GLU A 40 0.22 5.78 1.03
C GLU A 40 1.29 5.49 -0.03
N ILE A 41 1.04 5.98 -1.24
CA ILE A 41 2.05 6.14 -2.28
C ILE A 41 2.50 7.59 -2.22
N TRP A 42 3.80 7.80 -2.00
CA TRP A 42 4.34 9.14 -1.87
C TRP A 42 4.11 9.97 -3.13
N PRO A 43 3.89 11.29 -2.98
CA PRO A 43 3.59 12.16 -4.12
C PRO A 43 4.64 12.03 -5.22
N THR A 44 4.16 11.82 -6.44
CA THR A 44 4.99 11.79 -7.65
C THR A 44 4.25 12.49 -8.79
N SER A 45 5.00 12.89 -9.83
CA SER A 45 4.46 13.51 -11.04
C SER A 45 5.15 12.89 -12.25
N MET A 46 4.36 12.25 -13.12
CA MET A 46 4.85 11.49 -14.26
C MET A 46 3.95 11.71 -15.48
N ILE A 47 4.55 11.82 -16.65
CA ILE A 47 3.84 11.91 -17.93
C ILE A 47 3.91 10.54 -18.63
N PHE A 48 2.75 9.92 -18.83
CA PHE A 48 2.63 8.66 -19.57
C PHE A 48 2.22 8.94 -21.01
N LYS A 49 3.14 8.69 -21.97
CA LYS A 49 2.85 8.83 -23.39
C LYS A 49 2.04 7.63 -23.91
N LYS A 50 1.45 7.78 -25.09
CA LYS A 50 0.80 6.66 -25.80
C LYS A 50 1.74 5.45 -25.87
N GLY A 51 1.26 4.29 -25.45
CA GLY A 51 2.03 3.05 -25.40
C GLY A 51 2.73 2.78 -24.07
N HIS A 52 2.86 3.77 -23.18
CA HIS A 52 3.35 3.53 -21.82
C HIS A 52 2.32 2.75 -20.99
N ARG A 53 2.79 2.11 -19.93
CA ARG A 53 1.96 1.36 -18.98
C ARG A 53 2.33 1.74 -17.55
N ILE A 54 1.33 1.74 -16.68
CA ILE A 54 1.53 1.81 -15.23
C ILE A 54 1.58 0.38 -14.72
N ARG A 55 2.61 0.07 -13.95
CA ARG A 55 2.77 -1.20 -13.24
C ARG A 55 2.75 -0.91 -11.73
N LEU A 56 1.96 -1.68 -11.00
CA LEU A 56 1.97 -1.69 -9.54
C LEU A 56 2.61 -3.00 -9.07
N ASP A 57 3.70 -2.89 -8.33
CA ASP A 57 4.35 -4.03 -7.68
C ASP A 57 3.95 -4.07 -6.20
N ILE A 58 3.42 -5.20 -5.75
CA ILE A 58 3.00 -5.44 -4.37
C ILE A 58 3.84 -6.58 -3.82
N GLN A 59 4.56 -6.32 -2.74
CA GLN A 59 5.47 -7.28 -2.12
C GLN A 59 5.57 -7.05 -0.61
N PRO A 60 5.80 -8.11 0.19
CA PRO A 60 5.91 -8.01 1.64
C PRO A 60 7.29 -7.51 2.12
N ARG A 61 8.08 -6.91 1.23
CA ARG A 61 9.46 -6.46 1.48
C ARG A 61 9.77 -5.26 0.61
N ASP A 62 10.92 -4.66 0.85
CA ASP A 62 11.36 -3.51 0.05
C ASP A 62 11.65 -3.87 -1.41
N GLY A 63 11.24 -2.96 -2.28
CA GLY A 63 11.28 -3.10 -3.73
C GLY A 63 12.69 -3.13 -4.32
N LEU A 64 12.77 -3.43 -5.60
CA LEU A 64 13.99 -3.21 -6.39
C LEU A 64 14.41 -1.72 -6.29
N GLY A 65 15.70 -1.47 -6.10
CA GLY A 65 16.26 -0.12 -5.92
C GLY A 65 16.38 0.33 -4.46
N SER A 66 15.88 -0.45 -3.51
CA SER A 66 15.97 -0.12 -2.07
C SER A 66 17.25 -0.60 -1.39
N VAL A 67 18.20 -1.20 -2.12
CA VAL A 67 19.45 -1.75 -1.55
C VAL A 67 20.46 -0.59 -1.52
N PRO A 68 20.76 0.04 -0.37
CA PRO A 68 21.07 -0.60 0.92
C PRO A 68 20.04 -0.42 2.06
N TYR A 69 18.95 0.30 1.83
CA TYR A 69 17.91 0.65 2.80
C TYR A 69 16.83 -0.43 2.98
N THR A 70 17.17 -1.71 2.84
CA THR A 70 16.18 -2.78 2.97
C THR A 70 15.74 -2.98 4.41
N HIS A 71 14.48 -2.72 4.69
CA HIS A 71 13.78 -3.02 5.93
C HIS A 71 13.36 -4.49 5.90
N TYR A 72 14.23 -5.35 6.42
CA TYR A 72 13.92 -6.76 6.64
C TYR A 72 13.90 -7.06 8.13
N SER A 73 12.89 -7.80 8.56
CA SER A 73 12.78 -8.27 9.93
C SER A 73 12.21 -9.68 9.86
N ALA A 74 12.97 -10.64 10.41
CA ALA A 74 12.69 -12.06 10.25
C ALA A 74 11.42 -12.52 11.01
N ASP A 75 11.00 -11.76 12.02
CA ASP A 75 9.90 -12.06 12.94
C ASP A 75 8.50 -11.96 12.33
N TYR A 76 8.33 -11.37 11.13
CA TYR A 76 7.01 -11.25 10.49
C TYR A 76 7.01 -11.32 8.95
N ASN A 77 8.13 -11.68 8.34
CA ASN A 77 8.25 -11.86 6.87
C ASN A 77 8.15 -13.33 6.43
N THR A 78 7.51 -14.18 7.24
CA THR A 78 7.31 -15.60 6.95
C THR A 78 5.85 -15.89 6.58
N GLY A 79 5.62 -16.92 5.76
CA GLY A 79 4.28 -17.35 5.36
C GLY A 79 3.76 -16.76 4.05
N THR A 80 2.47 -16.97 3.79
CA THR A 80 1.80 -16.60 2.54
C THR A 80 0.96 -15.34 2.73
N ASN A 81 1.19 -14.33 1.90
CA ASN A 81 0.35 -13.14 1.83
C ASN A 81 -0.70 -13.32 0.72
N VAL A 82 -1.95 -12.96 1.01
CA VAL A 82 -3.06 -13.06 0.06
C VAL A 82 -3.63 -11.66 -0.20
N LEU A 83 -3.68 -11.29 -1.48
CA LEU A 83 -4.36 -10.08 -1.93
C LEU A 83 -5.72 -10.47 -2.52
N TYR A 84 -6.79 -9.90 -1.99
CA TYR A 84 -8.13 -10.08 -2.54
C TYR A 84 -8.38 -9.01 -3.62
N THR A 85 -8.90 -9.43 -4.77
CA THR A 85 -9.25 -8.53 -5.89
C THR A 85 -10.62 -8.88 -6.44
N GLY A 86 -11.33 -7.88 -6.99
CA GLY A 86 -12.68 -8.04 -7.53
C GLY A 86 -13.81 -8.18 -6.48
N GLY A 87 -15.05 -8.24 -6.98
CA GLY A 87 -16.25 -8.41 -6.17
C GLY A 87 -16.42 -7.34 -5.07
N SER A 88 -16.89 -7.75 -3.89
CA SER A 88 -17.05 -6.87 -2.73
C SER A 88 -15.73 -6.52 -2.03
N ARG A 89 -14.59 -7.07 -2.47
CA ARG A 89 -13.25 -6.82 -1.93
C ARG A 89 -12.29 -6.29 -3.00
N ALA A 90 -12.81 -5.43 -3.88
CA ALA A 90 -12.04 -4.91 -5.00
C ALA A 90 -10.92 -3.95 -4.53
N SER A 91 -9.71 -4.49 -4.37
CA SER A 91 -8.49 -3.70 -4.22
C SER A 91 -8.28 -2.82 -5.46
N HIS A 92 -7.87 -1.57 -5.26
CA HIS A 92 -7.70 -0.60 -6.34
C HIS A 92 -6.53 0.35 -6.08
N LEU A 93 -6.07 1.01 -7.14
CA LEU A 93 -5.07 2.08 -7.11
C LEU A 93 -5.75 3.41 -7.46
N LEU A 94 -5.65 4.40 -6.57
CA LEU A 94 -6.13 5.75 -6.84
C LEU A 94 -5.06 6.54 -7.59
N LEU A 95 -5.40 7.03 -8.78
CA LEU A 95 -4.52 7.85 -9.61
C LEU A 95 -5.10 9.26 -9.79
N PRO A 96 -4.39 10.32 -9.40
CA PRO A 96 -4.82 11.69 -9.64
C PRO A 96 -4.52 12.07 -11.11
N ILE A 97 -5.42 11.71 -12.03
CA ILE A 97 -5.25 12.03 -13.45
C ILE A 97 -5.46 13.53 -13.66
N ILE A 98 -4.40 14.21 -14.10
CA ILE A 98 -4.46 15.61 -14.51
C ILE A 98 -4.65 15.64 -16.03
N PRO A 99 -5.79 16.16 -16.55
CA PRO A 99 -6.01 16.25 -17.98
C PRO A 99 -4.93 17.10 -18.66
N GLY A 100 -4.55 16.70 -19.88
CA GLY A 100 -3.78 17.55 -20.76
C GLY A 100 -4.58 18.82 -21.13
N LYS A 101 -3.86 19.89 -21.46
CA LYS A 101 -4.47 21.06 -22.09
C LYS A 101 -4.86 20.76 -23.52
#